data_AF-A0A2H0PBQ7-F1
#
_entry.id   AF-A0A2H0PBQ7-F1
#
_cell.length_a   1.000
_cell.length_b   1.000
_cell.length_c   1.000
_cell.angle_alpha   90.00
_cell.angle_beta   90.00
_cell.angle_gamma   90.00
#
_symmetry.space_group_name_H-M   'P 1'
#
loop_
_entity.id
_entity.type
_entity.pdbx_description
1 polymer ?
#
loop_
_entity_poly.entity_id
_entity_poly.type
_entity_poly.pdbx_seq_one_letter_code
_entity_poly.pdbx_strand_id
1 'polypeptide(L)'
;MLTGGTGLSPRDVTPEAVMAVCDRLIPGIGETLRASGGPATAALSRSVAGQLGKCVIVALPGSGGGVRDGLFVLENLLPHAVHIARGGKH
;
A
#
# COMPACT_ATOMS: atom_id res chain seq x y z
N MET A 1 -3.45 1.34 -8.09
CA MET A 1 -3.66 0.56 -6.86
C MET A 1 -3.85 -0.90 -7.21
N LEU A 2 -3.48 -1.81 -6.30
CA LEU A 2 -3.67 -3.25 -6.42
C LEU A 2 -4.42 -3.74 -5.17
N THR A 3 -5.20 -4.81 -5.27
CA THR A 3 -5.91 -5.41 -4.13
C THR A 3 -5.64 -6.91 -4.06
N GLY A 4 -5.51 -7.44 -2.85
CA GLY A 4 -5.30 -8.87 -2.61
C GLY A 4 -3.86 -9.35 -2.84
N GLY A 5 -3.63 -10.62 -2.51
CA GLY A 5 -2.31 -11.24 -2.64
C GLY A 5 -1.28 -10.76 -1.60
N THR A 6 -1.73 -10.15 -0.50
CA THR A 6 -0.86 -9.60 0.57
C THR A 6 -0.86 -10.45 1.85
N GLY A 7 -1.52 -11.60 1.86
CA GLY A 7 -1.56 -12.51 3.00
C GLY A 7 -0.31 -13.39 3.12
N LEU A 8 -0.43 -14.50 3.85
CA LEU A 8 0.64 -15.48 4.09
C LEU A 8 0.51 -16.74 3.22
N SER A 9 -0.46 -16.80 2.31
CA SER A 9 -0.61 -17.94 1.41
C SER A 9 0.60 -18.04 0.47
N PRO A 10 1.04 -19.24 0.06
CA PRO A 10 2.10 -19.38 -0.95
C PRO A 10 1.80 -18.69 -2.30
N ARG A 11 0.53 -18.35 -2.56
CA ARG A 11 0.10 -17.61 -3.76
C ARG A 11 0.07 -16.09 -3.57
N ASP A 12 0.18 -15.62 -2.34
CA ASP A 12 0.20 -14.19 -2.03
C ASP A 12 1.59 -13.64 -2.39
N VAL A 13 1.72 -13.06 -3.57
CA VAL A 13 3.01 -12.57 -4.11
C VAL A 13 2.97 -11.09 -4.49
N THR A 14 1.87 -10.39 -4.19
CA THR A 14 1.72 -8.97 -4.52
C THR A 14 2.83 -8.11 -3.90
N PRO A 15 3.23 -8.30 -2.61
CA PRO A 15 4.31 -7.52 -2.01
C PRO A 15 5.63 -7.67 -2.76
N GLU A 16 6.01 -8.89 -3.08
CA GLU A 16 7.23 -9.23 -3.83
C GLU A 16 7.22 -8.58 -5.20
N ALA A 17 6.10 -8.68 -5.93
CA ALA A 17 5.96 -8.06 -7.24
C ALA A 17 6.11 -6.53 -7.18
N VAL A 18 5.52 -5.88 -6.17
CA VAL A 18 5.65 -4.43 -5.98
C VAL A 18 7.09 -4.05 -5.63
N MET A 19 7.73 -4.79 -4.72
CA MET A 19 9.13 -4.53 -4.35
C MET A 19 10.10 -4.72 -5.50
N ALA A 20 9.83 -5.66 -6.41
CA ALA A 20 10.68 -5.93 -7.56
C ALA A 20 10.63 -4.83 -8.64
N VAL A 21 9.51 -4.10 -8.74
CA VAL A 21 9.31 -3.10 -9.82
C VAL A 21 9.45 -1.66 -9.37
N CYS A 22 9.30 -1.36 -8.08
CA CYS A 22 9.37 0.03 -7.59
C CYS A 22 10.82 0.53 -7.48
N ASP A 23 11.06 1.78 -7.89
CA ASP A 23 12.35 2.46 -7.72
C ASP A 23 12.66 2.74 -6.24
N ARG A 24 11.62 2.98 -5.45
CA ARG A 24 11.72 3.24 -4.01
C ARG A 24 10.48 2.75 -3.28
N LEU A 25 10.67 2.22 -2.08
CA LEU A 25 9.58 1.81 -1.20
C LEU A 25 9.10 2.97 -0.33
N ILE A 26 7.83 2.93 0.05
CA ILE A 26 7.17 3.88 0.95
C ILE A 26 6.64 3.08 2.15
N PRO A 27 7.52 2.67 3.09
CA PRO A 27 7.16 1.77 4.19
C PRO A 27 6.04 2.33 5.07
N GLY A 28 6.03 3.66 5.29
CA GLY A 28 5.02 4.34 6.11
C GLY A 28 3.57 4.13 5.66
N ILE A 29 3.32 3.90 4.36
CA ILE A 29 1.96 3.57 3.89
C ILE A 29 1.57 2.17 4.36
N GLY A 30 2.45 1.17 4.21
CA GLY A 30 2.19 -0.19 4.67
C GLY A 30 1.99 -0.27 6.18
N GLU A 31 2.78 0.49 6.95
CA GLU A 31 2.64 0.63 8.39
C GLU A 31 1.30 1.24 8.78
N THR A 32 0.91 2.35 8.14
CA THR A 32 -0.37 3.02 8.41
C THR A 32 -1.56 2.11 8.08
N LEU A 33 -1.50 1.38 6.97
CA LEU A 33 -2.55 0.43 6.59
C LEU A 33 -2.71 -0.73 7.59
N ARG A 34 -1.61 -1.20 8.19
CA ARG A 34 -1.66 -2.22 9.24
C ARG A 34 -2.21 -1.65 10.55
N ALA A 35 -1.82 -0.41 10.88
CA ALA A 35 -2.27 0.28 12.09
C ALA A 35 -3.76 0.65 12.04
N SER A 36 -4.31 0.91 10.84
CA SER A 36 -5.72 1.26 10.67
C SER A 36 -6.66 0.06 10.61
N GLY A 37 -6.15 -1.14 10.30
CA GLY A 37 -6.94 -2.36 10.26
C GLY A 37 -7.33 -2.80 11.68
N GLY A 38 -8.60 -2.57 12.05
CA GLY A 38 -9.12 -2.82 13.39
C GLY A 38 -8.87 -4.20 14.04
N PRO A 39 -8.79 -5.34 13.30
CA PRO A 39 -8.47 -6.64 13.90
C PRO A 39 -6.97 -6.94 13.95
N ALA A 40 -6.54 -7.72 14.96
CA ALA A 40 -5.16 -8.20 15.09
C ALA A 40 -4.60 -8.88 13.82
N THR A 41 -5.47 -9.46 12.99
CA THR A 41 -5.10 -10.09 11.71
C THR A 41 -4.59 -9.10 10.66
N ALA A 42 -4.91 -7.81 10.77
CA ALA A 42 -4.37 -6.79 9.87
C ALA A 42 -2.84 -6.72 9.95
N ALA A 43 -2.26 -6.99 11.11
CA ALA A 43 -0.81 -7.05 11.30
C ALA A 43 -0.13 -8.14 10.45
N LEU A 44 -0.85 -9.19 10.04
CA LEU A 44 -0.33 -10.24 9.17
C LEU A 44 -0.27 -9.82 7.69
N SER A 45 -0.90 -8.71 7.32
CA SER A 45 -0.85 -8.21 5.94
C SER A 45 0.56 -7.72 5.61
N ARG A 46 1.10 -8.26 4.53
CA ARG A 46 2.36 -7.84 3.92
C ARG A 46 2.18 -6.70 2.92
N SER A 47 1.07 -5.95 3.01
CA SER A 47 0.82 -4.74 2.21
C SER A 47 2.04 -3.81 2.20
N VAL A 48 2.40 -3.37 0.99
CA VAL A 48 3.53 -2.49 0.71
C VAL A 48 3.10 -1.42 -0.29
N ALA A 49 3.79 -0.29 -0.26
CA ALA A 49 3.66 0.76 -1.25
C ALA A 49 5.04 1.16 -1.75
N GLY A 50 5.09 1.69 -2.97
CA GLY A 50 6.32 2.16 -3.58
C GLY A 50 6.03 3.14 -4.71
N GLN A 51 7.08 3.78 -5.18
CA GLN A 51 7.03 4.66 -6.34
C GLN A 51 7.77 4.01 -7.51
N LEU A 52 7.15 4.05 -8.68
CA LEU A 52 7.71 3.66 -9.97
C LEU A 52 7.61 4.86 -10.92
N GLY A 53 8.73 5.48 -11.25
CA GLY A 53 8.81 6.75 -11.95
C GLY A 53 8.00 7.84 -11.23
N LYS A 54 6.90 8.27 -11.85
CA LYS A 54 5.97 9.28 -11.29
C LYS A 54 4.69 8.66 -10.72
N CYS A 55 4.62 7.33 -10.65
CA CYS A 55 3.46 6.58 -10.20
C CYS A 55 3.65 6.10 -8.76
N VAL A 56 2.63 6.27 -7.93
CA VAL A 56 2.56 5.67 -6.59
C VAL A 56 1.74 4.39 -6.69
N ILE A 57 2.35 3.27 -6.29
CA ILE A 57 1.74 1.94 -6.24
C ILE A 57 1.47 1.62 -4.78
N VAL A 58 0.25 1.20 -4.48
CA VAL A 58 -0.17 0.75 -3.14
C VAL A 58 -0.90 -0.57 -3.27
N ALA A 59 -0.46 -1.56 -2.50
CA ALA A 59 -1.09 -2.87 -2.38
C ALA A 59 -2.00 -2.93 -1.15
N LEU A 60 -3.31 -2.93 -1.40
CA LEU A 60 -4.33 -3.03 -0.35
C LEU A 60 -4.69 -4.50 -0.05
N PRO A 61 -5.19 -4.79 1.17
CA PRO A 61 -5.74 -6.10 1.50
C PRO A 61 -6.84 -6.53 0.51
N GLY A 62 -7.05 -7.84 0.36
CA GLY A 62 -8.10 -8.39 -0.51
C GLY A 62 -9.51 -8.40 0.09
N SER A 63 -9.63 -8.20 1.41
CA SER A 63 -10.92 -8.18 2.10
C SER A 63 -11.63 -6.84 1.89
N GLY A 64 -12.97 -6.87 1.73
CA GLY A 64 -13.75 -5.65 1.53
C GLY A 64 -13.58 -4.62 2.68
N GLY A 65 -13.45 -5.09 3.92
CA GLY A 65 -13.14 -4.24 5.07
C GLY A 65 -11.75 -3.58 4.95
N GLY A 66 -10.71 -4.37 4.68
CA GLY A 66 -9.34 -3.85 4.57
C GLY A 66 -9.15 -2.89 3.40
N VAL A 67 -9.90 -3.05 2.30
CA VAL A 67 -9.93 -2.07 1.20
C VAL A 67 -10.56 -0.76 1.66
N ARG A 68 -11.70 -0.80 2.35
CA ARG A 68 -12.39 0.42 2.83
C ARG A 68 -11.54 1.20 3.83
N ASP A 69 -10.98 0.50 4.82
CA ASP A 69 -10.11 1.10 5.83
C ASP A 69 -8.85 1.70 5.19
N GLY A 70 -8.27 0.96 4.22
CA GLY A 70 -7.11 1.43 3.49
C GLY A 70 -7.39 2.65 2.62
N LEU A 71 -8.53 2.70 1.92
CA LEU A 71 -8.92 3.87 1.14
C LEU A 71 -9.14 5.10 2.00
N PHE A 72 -9.75 4.95 3.17
CA PHE A 72 -9.95 6.04 4.13
C PHE A 72 -8.62 6.65 4.59
N VAL A 73 -7.62 5.81 4.89
CA VAL A 73 -6.26 6.26 5.20
C VAL A 73 -5.62 7.00 4.02
N LEU A 74 -5.77 6.44 2.82
CA LEU A 74 -5.08 6.92 1.63
C LEU A 74 -5.67 8.21 1.05
N GLU A 75 -6.93 8.52 1.31
CA GLU A 75 -7.61 9.71 0.81
C GLU A 75 -6.84 11.00 1.13
N ASN A 76 -6.27 11.10 2.33
CA ASN A 76 -5.51 12.27 2.76
C ASN A 76 -4.03 12.25 2.31
N LEU A 77 -3.48 11.07 2.02
CA LEU A 77 -2.05 10.89 1.74
C LEU A 77 -1.74 10.92 0.24
N LEU A 78 -2.58 10.31 -0.59
CA LEU A 78 -2.28 10.11 -2.01
C LEU A 78 -2.24 11.40 -2.84
N PRO A 79 -3.12 12.40 -2.64
CA PRO A 79 -3.03 13.64 -3.39
C PRO A 79 -1.66 14.31 -3.24
N HIS A 80 -1.16 14.39 -2.01
CA HIS A 80 0.15 14.94 -1.71
C HIS A 80 1.27 14.03 -2.26
N ALA A 81 1.21 12.71 -2.00
CA ALA A 81 2.23 11.78 -2.49
C ALA A 81 2.37 11.80 -4.04
N VAL A 82 1.25 11.89 -4.77
CA VAL A 82 1.25 12.00 -6.24
C VAL A 82 1.78 13.35 -6.69
N HIS A 83 1.47 14.44 -5.98
CA HIS A 83 2.03 15.77 -6.26
C HIS A 83 3.56 15.74 -6.18
N ILE A 84 4.12 15.22 -5.09
CA ILE A 84 5.56 15.08 -4.88
C ILE A 84 6.19 14.15 -5.90
N ALA A 85 5.58 12.98 -6.15
CA ALA A 85 6.09 12.02 -7.14
C ALA A 85 6.19 12.60 -8.56
N ARG A 86 5.38 13.62 -8.88
CA ARG A 86 5.41 14.32 -10.18
C ARG A 86 6.41 15.49 -10.23
N GLY A 87 7.16 15.74 -9.16
CA GLY A 87 8.13 16.84 -9.06
C GLY A 87 7.57 18.09 -8.36
N GLY A 88 6.43 17.96 -7.69
CA GLY A 88 5.92 18.99 -6.78
C GLY A 88 6.86 19.23 -5.60
N LYS A 89 6.79 20.41 -5.01
CA LYS A 89 7.54 20.75 -3.79
C LYS A 89 6.76 20.24 -2.57
N HIS A 90 7.50 19.89 -1.51
CA HIS A 90 6.95 19.46 -0.23
C HIS A 90 6.25 20.61 0.49
#